data_AF-A0A1Z9H0Q6-F1
#
_entry.id   AF-A0A1Z9H0Q6-F1
#
_cell.length_a   1.000
_cell.length_b   1.000
_cell.length_c   1.000
_cell.angle_alpha   90.00
_cell.angle_beta   90.00
_cell.angle_gamma   90.00
#
_symmetry.space_group_name_H-M   'P 1'
#
loop_
_entity.id
_entity.type
_entity.pdbx_description
1 polymer ?
#
loop_
_entity_poly.entity_id
_entity_poly.type
_entity_poly.pdbx_seq_one_letter_code
_entity_poly.pdbx_strand_id
1 'polypeptide(L)'
;MAWLSSKKDKNLQSFQVQAKKDFDLACNFDEDTRERKSIRIKIALRCRAVIDKTFVEGAEKFAKYKTDKLKAIWDQNKLPPEPEASSFQTINSMNGEIIGYIPKEYANQIFKIAGDYQNEEITIQSAIRQTQFIADEISSRLSLEESFKTLNFLREEFKSSSSEKD
;
A
#
# COMPACT_ATOMS: atom_id res chain seq x y z
N MET A 1 -15.78 29.37 -0.36
CA MET A 1 -15.28 28.06 -0.83
C MET A 1 -13.78 27.84 -0.53
N ALA A 2 -12.88 28.80 -0.80
CA ALA A 2 -11.42 28.61 -0.60
C ALA A 2 -10.96 28.36 0.86
N TRP A 3 -11.63 28.96 1.86
CA TRP A 3 -11.25 28.80 3.27
C TRP A 3 -11.53 27.39 3.85
N LEU A 4 -12.58 26.72 3.36
CA LEU A 4 -12.91 25.35 3.76
C LEU A 4 -11.93 24.32 3.20
N SER A 5 -11.47 24.51 1.95
CA SER A 5 -10.42 23.67 1.35
C SER A 5 -9.11 23.79 2.13
N SER A 6 -8.69 25.03 2.44
CA SER A 6 -7.44 25.29 3.17
C SER A 6 -7.39 24.64 4.56
N LYS A 7 -8.53 24.54 5.27
CA LYS A 7 -8.59 23.82 6.56
C LYS A 7 -8.50 22.30 6.40
N LYS A 8 -9.18 21.74 5.39
CA LYS A 8 -9.15 20.30 5.09
C LYS A 8 -7.74 19.85 4.71
N ASP A 9 -7.04 20.64 3.91
CA ASP A 9 -5.67 20.37 3.46
C ASP A 9 -4.66 20.41 4.62
N LYS A 10 -4.79 21.39 5.53
CA LYS A 10 -3.97 21.47 6.76
C LYS A 10 -4.20 20.27 7.69
N ASN A 11 -5.46 19.85 7.86
CA ASN A 11 -5.78 18.67 8.66
C ASN A 11 -5.18 17.40 8.04
N LEU A 12 -5.30 17.21 6.72
CA LEU A 12 -4.70 16.07 6.02
C LEU A 12 -3.18 16.00 6.22
N GLN A 13 -2.48 17.12 6.05
CA GLN A 13 -1.03 17.19 6.30
C GLN A 13 -0.68 16.84 7.75
N SER A 14 -1.45 17.33 8.74
CA SER A 14 -1.21 16.98 10.14
C SER A 14 -1.38 15.48 10.41
N PHE A 15 -2.38 14.83 9.81
CA PHE A 15 -2.60 13.40 9.94
C PHE A 15 -1.51 12.57 9.26
N GLN A 16 -0.99 13.01 8.10
CA GLN A 16 0.15 12.37 7.43
C GLN A 16 1.43 12.47 8.27
N VAL A 17 1.72 13.65 8.81
CA VAL A 17 2.85 13.86 9.72
C VAL A 17 2.72 12.95 10.93
N GLN A 18 1.53 12.83 11.51
CA GLN A 18 1.30 11.94 12.64
C GLN A 18 1.47 10.47 12.27
N ALA A 19 0.93 10.02 11.13
CA ALA A 19 1.05 8.64 10.68
C ALA A 19 2.51 8.21 10.47
N LYS A 20 3.33 9.11 9.90
CA LYS A 20 4.77 8.87 9.76
C LYS A 20 5.47 8.82 11.12
N LYS A 21 5.19 9.78 12.02
CA LYS A 21 5.76 9.78 13.37
C LYS A 21 5.40 8.52 14.15
N ASP A 22 4.15 8.08 14.09
CA ASP A 22 3.68 6.86 14.74
C ASP A 22 4.47 5.63 14.26
N PHE A 23 4.72 5.54 12.95
CA PHE A 23 5.54 4.47 12.35
C PHE A 23 6.99 4.54 12.82
N ASP A 24 7.61 5.72 12.71
CA ASP A 24 9.00 5.93 13.12
C ASP A 24 9.21 5.63 14.61
N LEU A 25 8.26 6.01 15.47
CA LEU A 25 8.28 5.69 16.90
C LEU A 25 8.16 4.19 17.14
N ALA A 26 7.27 3.49 16.43
CA ALA A 26 7.09 2.05 16.58
C ALA A 26 8.32 1.24 16.17
N CYS A 27 9.07 1.72 15.17
CA CYS A 27 10.34 1.14 14.75
C CYS A 27 11.48 1.34 15.77
N ASN A 28 11.43 2.40 16.59
CA ASN A 28 12.54 2.83 17.45
C ASN A 28 12.28 2.59 18.95
N PHE A 29 11.33 1.72 19.33
CA PHE A 29 11.16 1.37 20.73
C PHE A 29 12.37 0.58 21.26
N ASP A 30 12.99 1.09 22.34
CA ASP A 30 14.18 0.48 22.96
C ASP A 30 13.90 -0.80 23.78
N GLU A 31 12.65 -1.02 24.20
CA GLU A 31 12.25 -2.15 25.06
C GLU A 31 10.91 -2.74 24.63
N ASP A 32 10.74 -4.05 24.79
CA ASP A 32 9.55 -4.81 24.41
C ASP A 32 8.54 -4.95 25.56
N THR A 33 7.98 -3.83 26.02
CA THR A 33 6.84 -3.86 26.95
C THR A 33 5.55 -4.29 26.24
N ARG A 34 4.58 -4.84 27.00
CA ARG A 34 3.26 -5.23 26.46
C ARG A 34 2.57 -4.08 25.72
N GLU A 35 2.72 -2.86 26.22
CA GLU A 35 2.13 -1.66 25.60
C GLU A 35 2.78 -1.35 24.24
N ARG A 36 4.12 -1.39 24.17
CA ARG A 36 4.87 -1.14 22.92
C ARG A 36 4.62 -2.21 21.88
N LYS A 37 4.54 -3.49 22.28
CA LYS A 37 4.09 -4.59 21.41
C LYS A 37 2.71 -4.31 20.82
N SER A 38 1.76 -3.84 21.64
CA SER A 38 0.41 -3.48 21.16
C SER A 38 0.45 -2.33 20.16
N ILE A 39 1.32 -1.33 20.36
CA ILE A 39 1.50 -0.22 19.41
C ILE A 39 2.06 -0.73 18.08
N ARG A 40 3.12 -1.54 18.09
CA ARG A 40 3.71 -2.14 16.88
C ARG A 40 2.67 -2.94 16.09
N ILE A 41 1.85 -3.75 16.77
CA ILE A 41 0.74 -4.48 16.13
C ILE A 41 -0.27 -3.53 15.48
N LYS A 42 -0.66 -2.44 16.17
CA LYS A 42 -1.59 -1.45 15.59
C LYS A 42 -1.00 -0.79 14.34
N ILE A 43 0.29 -0.44 14.36
CA ILE A 43 0.98 0.12 13.20
C ILE A 43 1.08 -0.90 12.07
N ALA A 44 1.42 -2.15 12.37
CA ALA A 44 1.47 -3.24 11.40
C ALA A 44 0.12 -3.43 10.67
N LEU A 45 -1.00 -3.39 11.40
CA LEU A 45 -2.34 -3.47 10.81
C LEU A 45 -2.64 -2.28 9.87
N ARG A 46 -2.15 -1.07 10.21
CA ARG A 46 -2.25 0.10 9.33
C ARG A 46 -1.37 -0.07 8.10
N CYS A 47 -0.13 -0.52 8.24
CA CYS A 47 0.77 -0.80 7.11
C CYS A 47 0.16 -1.84 6.16
N ARG A 48 -0.41 -2.93 6.69
CA ARG A 48 -1.15 -3.92 5.88
C ARG A 48 -2.23 -3.28 5.04
N ALA A 49 -3.08 -2.45 5.65
CA ALA A 49 -4.16 -1.76 4.94
C ALA A 49 -3.62 -0.77 3.88
N VAL A 50 -2.50 -0.09 4.17
CA VAL A 50 -1.82 0.77 3.19
C VAL A 50 -1.30 -0.05 2.02
N ILE A 51 -0.64 -1.19 2.27
CA ILE A 51 -0.10 -2.06 1.23
C ILE A 51 -1.23 -2.56 0.32
N ASP A 52 -2.30 -3.12 0.89
CA ASP A 52 -3.42 -3.67 0.13
C ASP A 52 -4.09 -2.59 -0.74
N LYS A 53 -4.32 -1.39 -0.19
CA LYS A 53 -4.89 -0.27 -0.95
C LYS A 53 -3.95 0.25 -2.03
N THR A 54 -2.66 0.38 -1.72
CA THR A 54 -1.64 0.85 -2.67
C THR A 54 -1.50 -0.12 -3.83
N PHE A 55 -1.64 -1.43 -3.58
CA PHE A 55 -1.66 -2.44 -4.64
C PHE A 55 -2.87 -2.26 -5.56
N VAL A 56 -4.09 -2.18 -5.01
CA VAL A 56 -5.31 -1.99 -5.81
C VAL A 56 -5.25 -0.69 -6.62
N GLU A 57 -4.87 0.42 -5.98
CA GLU A 57 -4.72 1.70 -6.64
C GLU A 57 -3.65 1.67 -7.75
N GLY A 58 -2.54 0.97 -7.51
CA GLY A 58 -1.48 0.75 -8.49
C GLY A 58 -2.01 0.01 -9.72
N ALA A 59 -2.70 -1.10 -9.51
CA ALA A 59 -3.29 -1.89 -10.60
C ALA A 59 -4.25 -1.04 -11.45
N GLU A 60 -5.18 -0.32 -10.81
CA GLU A 60 -6.15 0.55 -11.51
C GLU A 60 -5.45 1.66 -12.32
N LYS A 61 -4.46 2.33 -11.74
CA LYS A 61 -3.74 3.41 -12.42
C LYS A 61 -2.87 2.90 -13.57
N PHE A 62 -2.22 1.74 -13.41
CA PHE A 62 -1.43 1.15 -14.49
C PHE A 62 -2.30 0.63 -15.64
N ALA A 63 -3.50 0.09 -15.36
CA ALA A 63 -4.48 -0.27 -16.39
C ALA A 63 -4.87 0.95 -17.23
N LYS A 64 -5.17 2.07 -16.56
CA LYS A 64 -5.48 3.33 -17.24
C LYS A 64 -4.28 3.87 -18.01
N TYR A 65 -3.10 3.90 -17.40
CA TYR A 65 -1.86 4.36 -18.02
C TYR A 65 -1.54 3.59 -19.30
N LYS A 66 -1.68 2.25 -19.31
CA LYS A 66 -1.49 1.41 -20.50
C LYS A 66 -2.41 1.85 -21.64
N THR A 67 -3.68 2.07 -21.33
CA THR A 67 -4.68 2.52 -22.31
C THR A 67 -4.37 3.91 -22.86
N ASP A 68 -4.10 4.87 -21.98
CA ASP A 68 -3.76 6.25 -22.34
C ASP A 68 -2.45 6.32 -23.14
N LYS A 69 -1.46 5.48 -22.80
CA LYS A 69 -0.19 5.37 -23.51
C LYS A 69 -0.38 4.85 -24.93
N LEU A 70 -1.16 3.78 -25.12
CA LEU A 70 -1.46 3.24 -26.45
C LEU A 70 -2.19 4.27 -27.32
N LYS A 71 -3.15 4.99 -26.73
CA LYS A 71 -3.87 6.07 -27.42
C LYS A 71 -2.92 7.22 -27.82
N ALA A 72 -2.04 7.65 -26.92
CA ALA A 72 -1.08 8.70 -27.22
C ALA A 72 -0.11 8.29 -28.35
N ILE A 73 0.30 7.01 -28.40
CA ILE A 73 1.12 6.48 -29.50
C ILE A 73 0.34 6.55 -30.82
N TRP A 74 -0.92 6.12 -30.84
CA TRP A 74 -1.76 6.15 -32.03
C TRP A 74 -1.97 7.58 -32.55
N ASP A 75 -2.24 8.52 -31.64
CA ASP A 75 -2.49 9.92 -31.97
C ASP A 75 -1.18 10.73 -32.18
N GLN A 76 -0.01 10.09 -32.11
CA GLN A 76 1.32 10.74 -32.14
C GLN A 76 1.48 11.89 -31.14
N ASN A 77 0.82 11.77 -30.00
CA ASN A 77 0.82 12.73 -28.91
C ASN A 77 1.90 12.43 -27.86
N LYS A 78 2.12 13.39 -26.96
CA LYS A 78 3.01 13.21 -25.81
C LYS A 78 2.49 12.07 -24.92
N LEU A 79 3.38 11.16 -24.54
CA LEU A 79 3.07 10.05 -23.65
C LEU A 79 2.60 10.55 -22.27
N PRO A 80 1.63 9.87 -21.63
CA PRO A 80 1.24 10.18 -20.27
C PRO A 80 2.42 9.94 -19.30
N PRO A 81 2.47 10.65 -18.17
CA PRO A 81 3.45 10.36 -17.12
C PRO A 81 3.14 9.01 -16.47
N GLU A 82 4.18 8.32 -15.99
CA GLU A 82 3.99 7.09 -15.23
C GLU A 82 3.25 7.34 -13.92
N PRO A 83 2.40 6.41 -13.46
CA PRO A 83 1.73 6.53 -12.18
C PRO A 83 2.70 6.57 -11.00
N GLU A 84 2.49 7.51 -10.07
CA GLU A 84 3.25 7.58 -8.82
C GLU A 84 2.45 7.05 -7.63
N ALA A 85 3.13 6.31 -6.74
CA ALA A 85 2.56 5.77 -5.52
C ALA A 85 2.45 6.84 -4.40
N SER A 86 1.41 6.81 -3.59
CA SER A 86 1.37 7.58 -2.34
C SER A 86 2.00 6.79 -1.19
N SER A 87 2.77 7.45 -0.32
CA SER A 87 3.21 6.84 0.96
C SER A 87 2.09 6.74 2.00
N PHE A 88 0.96 7.39 1.75
CA PHE A 88 -0.15 7.53 2.69
C PHE A 88 -1.44 7.01 2.08
N GLN A 89 -2.21 6.29 2.89
CA GLN A 89 -3.55 5.84 2.52
C GLN A 89 -4.54 6.16 3.64
N THR A 90 -5.72 6.64 3.26
CA THR A 90 -6.85 6.79 4.19
C THR A 90 -7.45 5.41 4.45
N ILE A 91 -7.61 5.03 5.71
CA ILE A 91 -8.17 3.76 6.15
C ILE A 91 -9.46 4.06 6.93
N ASN A 92 -10.54 3.38 6.55
CA ASN A 92 -11.82 3.51 7.25
C ASN A 92 -11.81 2.57 8.46
N SER A 93 -11.97 3.14 9.65
CA SER A 93 -12.08 2.41 10.91
C SER A 93 -13.46 2.66 11.53
N MET A 94 -13.84 1.85 12.52
CA MET A 94 -15.08 2.04 13.30
C MET A 94 -15.14 3.41 13.96
N ASN A 95 -13.98 3.99 14.30
CA ASN A 95 -13.86 5.28 14.97
C ASN A 95 -13.60 6.45 14.00
N GLY A 96 -13.80 6.23 12.69
CA GLY A 96 -13.57 7.23 11.64
C GLY A 96 -12.38 6.93 10.73
N GLU A 97 -12.03 7.91 9.91
CA GLU A 97 -10.91 7.82 8.97
C GLU A 97 -9.57 8.03 9.70
N ILE A 98 -8.62 7.12 9.46
CA ILE A 98 -7.24 7.26 9.93
C ILE A 98 -6.29 7.24 8.73
N ILE A 99 -5.13 7.86 8.85
CA ILE A 99 -4.09 7.77 7.83
C ILE A 99 -3.08 6.70 8.22
N GLY A 100 -2.85 5.75 7.32
CA GLY A 100 -1.73 4.84 7.39
C GLY A 100 -0.54 5.35 6.59
N TYR A 101 0.66 4.91 6.96
CA TYR A 101 1.91 5.25 6.30
C TYR A 101 2.75 4.00 6.03
N ILE A 102 3.44 4.00 4.90
CA ILE A 102 4.63 3.18 4.66
C ILE A 102 5.72 4.04 3.98
N PRO A 103 7.02 3.72 4.17
CA PRO A 103 8.11 4.33 3.42
C PRO A 103 7.86 4.39 1.91
N LYS A 104 8.30 5.48 1.26
CA LYS A 104 8.04 5.75 -0.16
C LYS A 104 8.63 4.68 -1.07
N GLU A 105 9.77 4.13 -0.68
CA GLU A 105 10.45 3.05 -1.38
C GLU A 105 9.55 1.82 -1.48
N TYR A 106 8.89 1.43 -0.38
CA TYR A 106 7.95 0.32 -0.36
C TYR A 106 6.68 0.63 -1.15
N ALA A 107 6.13 1.83 -1.01
CA ALA A 107 4.96 2.24 -1.80
C ALA A 107 5.21 2.15 -3.31
N ASN A 108 6.37 2.63 -3.77
CA ASN A 108 6.78 2.58 -5.17
C ASN A 108 6.96 1.12 -5.65
N GLN A 109 7.60 0.27 -4.85
CA GLN A 109 7.75 -1.15 -5.19
C GLN A 109 6.40 -1.86 -5.32
N ILE A 110 5.47 -1.61 -4.39
CA ILE A 110 4.12 -2.19 -4.42
C ILE A 110 3.36 -1.72 -5.67
N PHE A 111 3.45 -0.43 -6.02
CA PHE A 111 2.85 0.10 -7.25
C PHE A 111 3.36 -0.59 -8.50
N LYS A 112 4.68 -0.81 -8.57
CA LYS A 112 5.30 -1.51 -9.69
C LYS A 112 4.80 -2.96 -9.76
N ILE A 113 4.83 -3.70 -8.65
CA ILE A 113 4.34 -5.09 -8.61
C ILE A 113 2.87 -5.15 -9.06
N ALA A 114 2.04 -4.20 -8.62
CA ALA A 114 0.64 -4.12 -9.04
C ALA A 114 0.48 -3.83 -10.53
N GLY A 115 1.31 -2.94 -11.10
CA GLY A 115 1.34 -2.66 -12.53
C GLY A 115 1.78 -3.87 -13.35
N ASP A 116 2.86 -4.54 -12.94
CA ASP A 116 3.36 -5.76 -13.58
C ASP A 116 2.29 -6.87 -13.53
N TYR A 117 1.58 -7.01 -12.40
CA TYR A 117 0.46 -7.95 -12.27
C TYR A 117 -0.70 -7.59 -13.19
N GLN A 118 -1.14 -6.33 -13.17
CA GLN A 118 -2.24 -5.83 -14.00
C GLN A 118 -1.96 -5.98 -15.50
N ASN A 119 -0.69 -5.87 -15.90
CA ASN A 119 -0.25 -6.02 -17.27
C ASN A 119 -0.02 -7.47 -17.69
N GLU A 120 -0.27 -8.43 -16.80
CA GLU A 120 -0.03 -9.87 -16.97
C GLU A 120 1.46 -10.20 -17.20
N GLU A 121 2.37 -9.35 -16.72
CA GLU A 121 3.82 -9.55 -16.79
C GLU A 121 4.29 -10.51 -15.68
N ILE A 122 3.53 -10.60 -14.58
CA ILE A 122 3.77 -11.55 -13.49
C ILE A 122 2.49 -12.30 -13.10
N THR A 123 2.66 -13.53 -12.61
CA THR A 123 1.54 -14.35 -12.12
C THR A 123 1.02 -13.88 -10.77
N ILE A 124 -0.21 -14.28 -10.42
CA ILE A 124 -0.81 -14.04 -9.10
C ILE A 124 0.09 -14.53 -7.94
N GLN A 125 0.71 -15.70 -8.09
CA GLN A 125 1.65 -16.25 -7.10
C GLN A 125 2.87 -15.33 -6.92
N SER A 126 3.42 -14.81 -8.03
CA SER A 126 4.57 -13.92 -8.02
C SER A 126 4.21 -12.58 -7.36
N ALA A 127 3.06 -12.00 -7.70
CA ALA A 127 2.57 -10.76 -7.09
C ALA A 127 2.38 -10.89 -5.57
N ILE A 128 1.76 -12.00 -5.13
CA ILE A 128 1.58 -12.33 -3.71
C ILE A 128 2.94 -12.47 -3.02
N ARG A 129 3.89 -13.22 -3.60
CA ARG A 129 5.21 -13.46 -3.01
C ARG A 129 6.03 -12.17 -2.88
N GLN A 130 6.09 -11.37 -3.94
CA GLN A 130 6.87 -10.13 -3.95
C GLN A 130 6.29 -9.10 -2.97
N THR A 131 4.97 -8.96 -2.91
CA THR A 131 4.34 -8.04 -1.94
C THR A 131 4.47 -8.54 -0.50
N GLN A 132 4.46 -9.86 -0.29
CA GLN A 132 4.72 -10.42 1.04
C GLN A 132 6.14 -10.14 1.51
N PHE A 133 7.15 -10.19 0.63
CA PHE A 133 8.53 -9.83 0.97
C PHE A 133 8.63 -8.41 1.55
N ILE A 134 7.91 -7.45 0.96
CA ILE A 134 7.83 -6.07 1.47
C ILE A 134 7.15 -6.02 2.85
N ALA A 135 6.10 -6.80 3.05
CA ALA A 135 5.44 -6.92 4.36
C ALA A 135 6.36 -7.53 5.42
N ASP A 136 7.22 -8.48 5.03
CA ASP A 136 8.21 -9.12 5.91
C ASP A 136 9.30 -8.11 6.32
N GLU A 137 9.79 -7.28 5.39
CA GLU A 137 10.75 -6.22 5.70
C GLU A 137 10.16 -5.17 6.66
N ILE A 138 8.91 -4.75 6.44
CA ILE A 138 8.22 -3.83 7.34
C ILE A 138 8.00 -4.47 8.72
N SER A 139 7.62 -5.75 8.76
CA SER A 139 7.45 -6.50 10.01
C SER A 139 8.76 -6.61 10.79
N SER A 140 9.87 -6.84 10.09
CA SER A 140 11.21 -6.83 10.69
C SER A 140 11.57 -5.47 11.27
N ARG A 141 11.29 -4.37 10.56
CA ARG A 141 11.51 -3.00 11.06
C ARG A 141 10.66 -2.64 12.27
N LEU A 142 9.47 -3.22 12.38
CA LEU A 142 8.60 -3.09 13.55
C LEU A 142 8.94 -4.10 14.66
N SER A 143 9.97 -4.93 14.46
CA SER A 143 10.36 -6.03 15.35
C SER A 143 9.16 -6.86 15.83
N LEU A 144 8.33 -7.29 14.88
CA LEU A 144 7.22 -8.20 15.13
C LEU A 144 7.73 -9.64 15.25
N GLU A 145 7.13 -10.42 16.14
CA GLU A 145 7.43 -11.86 16.28
C GLU A 145 7.01 -12.64 15.02
N GLU A 146 5.89 -12.24 14.41
CA GLU A 146 5.38 -12.82 13.17
C GLU A 146 5.06 -11.72 12.16
N SER A 147 5.38 -11.98 10.89
CA SER A 147 5.03 -11.08 9.79
C SER A 147 3.54 -11.11 9.50
N PHE A 148 2.97 -9.93 9.19
CA PHE A 148 1.58 -9.83 8.78
C PHE A 148 1.40 -10.24 7.30
N LYS A 149 0.27 -10.86 7.00
CA LYS A 149 -0.10 -11.28 5.64
C LYS A 149 -0.77 -10.15 4.88
N THR A 150 -0.40 -9.96 3.62
CA THR A 150 -1.00 -8.98 2.69
C THR A 150 -1.71 -9.66 1.52
N LEU A 151 -2.50 -8.88 0.78
CA LEU A 151 -3.20 -9.29 -0.45
C LEU A 151 -4.14 -10.48 -0.27
N ASN A 152 -4.93 -10.48 0.80
CA ASN A 152 -5.89 -11.58 1.06
C ASN A 152 -6.84 -11.82 -0.12
N PHE A 153 -7.28 -10.75 -0.79
CA PHE A 153 -8.13 -10.83 -1.97
C PHE A 153 -7.49 -11.65 -3.11
N LEU A 154 -6.21 -11.41 -3.44
CA LEU A 154 -5.50 -12.22 -4.43
C LEU A 154 -5.22 -13.64 -3.94
N ARG A 155 -4.97 -13.82 -2.64
CA ARG A 155 -4.76 -15.16 -2.07
C ARG A 155 -6.02 -16.01 -2.15
N GLU A 156 -7.19 -15.41 -1.99
CA GLU A 156 -8.50 -16.07 -2.14
C GLU A 156 -8.73 -16.45 -3.61
N GLU A 157 -8.49 -15.53 -4.54
CA GLU A 157 -8.55 -15.78 -5.99
C GLU A 157 -7.57 -16.90 -6.44
N PHE A 158 -6.37 -16.93 -5.88
CA PHE A 158 -5.40 -17.97 -6.16
C PHE A 158 -5.86 -19.35 -5.65
N LYS A 159 -6.55 -19.40 -4.50
CA LYS A 159 -7.10 -20.65 -3.97
C LYS A 159 -8.27 -21.15 -4.81
N SER A 160 -9.21 -20.28 -5.20
CA SER A 160 -10.36 -20.67 -6.02
C SER A 160 -9.94 -21.21 -7.39
N SER A 161 -8.97 -20.55 -8.03
CA SER A 161 -8.41 -20.99 -9.33
C SER A 161 -7.60 -22.28 -9.27
N SER A 162 -7.12 -22.68 -8.07
CA SER A 162 -6.42 -23.94 -7.86
C SER A 162 -7.38 -25.09 -7.53
N SER A 163 -8.47 -24.83 -6.80
CA SER A 163 -9.47 -25.85 -6.44
C SER A 163 -10.40 -26.26 -7.59
N GLU A 164 -10.48 -25.47 -8.67
CA GLU A 164 -11.27 -25.82 -9.87
C GLU A 164 -10.50 -26.72 -10.86
N LYS A 165 -9.22 -27.01 -10.60
CA LYS A 165 -8.37 -27.84 -11.47
C LYS A 165 -8.15 -29.28 -10.96
N ASP A 166 -8.77 -29.62 -9.83
CA ASP A 166 -8.80 -30.96 -9.23
C ASP A 166 -10.22 -31.56 -9.30
#